data_AF-A0AAU3T6S3-F1
#
_entry.id   AF-A0AAU3T6S3-F1
#
_cell.length_a   1.000
_cell.length_b   1.000
_cell.length_c   1.000
_cell.angle_alpha   90.00
_cell.angle_beta   90.00
_cell.angle_gamma   90.00
#
_symmetry.space_group_name_H-M   'P 1'
#
loop_
_entity.id
_entity.type
_entity.pdbx_description
1 polymer ?
#
loop_
_entity_poly.entity_id
_entity_poly.type
_entity_poly.pdbx_seq_one_letter_code
_entity_poly.pdbx_strand_id
1 'polypeptide(L)'
;MPGQRKRKRSRERAQRRVQDVPGHWEPLFSTQEHAELKEYVRGLYAEGKVTDPEHLRFDMFCGRLVHPTSYRVSIFVPEGSA
;
A
#
# COMPACT_ATOMS: atom_id res chain seq x y z
N MET A 1 0.95 -20.03 20.07
CA MET A 1 1.55 -19.79 18.73
C MET A 1 2.64 -18.70 18.80
N PRO A 2 3.92 -19.06 19.02
CA PRO A 2 5.01 -18.10 19.26
C PRO A 2 5.45 -17.28 18.03
N GLY A 3 5.05 -17.63 16.81
CA GLY A 3 5.42 -16.92 15.58
C GLY A 3 4.58 -15.66 15.26
N GLN A 4 3.33 -15.60 15.72
CA GLN A 4 2.43 -14.49 15.35
C GLN A 4 2.85 -13.14 15.94
N ARG A 5 3.40 -13.13 17.16
CA ARG A 5 3.83 -11.91 17.85
C ARG A 5 5.03 -11.22 17.15
N LYS A 6 5.98 -11.98 16.61
CA LYS A 6 7.11 -11.42 15.84
C LYS A 6 6.64 -10.78 14.54
N ARG A 7 5.73 -11.44 13.81
CA ARG A 7 5.18 -10.91 12.54
C ARG A 7 4.38 -9.62 12.75
N LYS A 8 3.62 -9.52 13.85
CA LYS A 8 2.89 -8.30 14.23
C LYS A 8 3.83 -7.13 14.54
N ARG A 9 4.86 -7.34 15.37
CA ARG A 9 5.83 -6.28 15.73
C ARG A 9 6.66 -5.75 14.57
N SER A 10 6.99 -6.61 13.60
CA SER A 10 7.72 -6.18 12.40
C SER A 10 6.86 -5.22 11.56
N ARG A 11 5.59 -5.57 11.33
CA ARG A 11 4.62 -4.72 10.62
C ARG A 11 4.39 -3.40 11.34
N GLU A 12 4.25 -3.42 12.67
CA GLU A 12 4.07 -2.20 13.47
C GLU A 12 5.30 -1.27 13.39
N ARG A 13 6.52 -1.82 13.32
CA ARG A 13 7.74 -1.01 13.17
C ARG A 13 7.88 -0.39 11.79
N ALA A 14 7.59 -1.14 10.73
CA ALA A 14 7.54 -0.64 9.36
C ALA A 14 6.51 0.50 9.22
N GLN A 15 5.30 0.28 9.75
CA GLN A 15 4.24 1.29 9.75
C GLN A 15 4.62 2.57 10.50
N ARG A 16 5.40 2.47 11.58
CA ARG A 16 5.87 3.65 12.32
C ARG A 16 6.94 4.46 11.60
N ARG A 17 7.78 3.84 10.75
CA ARG A 17 8.87 4.55 10.05
C ARG A 17 8.34 5.53 9.02
N VAL A 18 7.26 5.17 8.32
CA VAL A 18 6.61 6.05 7.33
C VAL A 18 5.81 7.17 7.99
N GLN A 19 5.37 7.00 9.25
CA GLN A 19 4.61 8.04 9.96
C GLN A 19 5.44 9.22 10.48
N ASP A 20 6.78 9.09 10.53
CA ASP A 20 7.66 10.11 11.11
C ASP A 20 8.13 11.15 10.07
N VAL A 21 7.86 10.90 8.78
CA VAL A 21 8.14 11.82 7.68
C VAL A 21 6.85 12.55 7.31
N PRO A 22 6.81 13.89 7.29
CA PRO A 22 5.64 14.62 6.82
C PRO A 22 5.42 14.35 5.33
N GLY A 23 4.17 14.04 4.96
CA GLY A 23 3.81 13.62 3.62
C GLY A 23 2.35 13.19 3.54
N HIS A 24 1.88 12.92 2.33
CA HIS A 24 0.54 12.45 2.05
C HIS A 24 0.55 11.18 1.19
N TRP A 25 -0.59 10.50 1.14
CA TRP A 25 -0.76 9.31 0.32
C TRP A 25 -1.52 9.66 -0.94
N GLU A 26 -0.90 9.48 -2.10
CA GLU A 26 -1.53 9.72 -3.41
C GLU A 26 -2.01 8.41 -4.03
N PRO A 27 -3.27 8.35 -4.51
CA PRO A 27 -3.79 7.14 -5.16
C PRO A 27 -3.19 6.98 -6.56
N LEU A 28 -2.63 5.82 -6.85
CA LEU A 28 -2.04 5.50 -8.16
C LEU A 28 -2.98 4.69 -9.05
N PHE A 29 -3.68 3.72 -8.47
CA PHE A 29 -4.52 2.78 -9.22
C PHE A 29 -5.64 2.24 -8.34
N SER A 30 -6.82 2.04 -8.93
CA SER A 30 -7.98 1.44 -8.27
C SER A 30 -8.66 0.46 -9.22
N THR A 31 -9.02 -0.72 -8.71
CA THR A 31 -9.69 -1.78 -9.48
C THR A 31 -10.63 -2.58 -8.57
N GLN A 32 -11.59 -3.30 -9.14
CA GLN A 32 -12.38 -4.32 -8.41
C GLN A 32 -11.73 -5.70 -8.50
N GLU A 33 -10.79 -5.88 -9.42
CA GLU A 33 -10.15 -7.16 -9.69
C GLU A 33 -8.79 -7.26 -9.00
N HIS A 34 -8.66 -8.23 -8.11
CA HIS A 34 -7.42 -8.42 -7.35
C HIS A 34 -6.23 -8.83 -8.24
N ALA A 35 -6.50 -9.49 -9.38
CA ALA A 35 -5.46 -9.86 -10.34
C ALA A 35 -4.83 -8.63 -11.00
N GLU A 36 -5.64 -7.66 -11.44
CA GLU A 36 -5.17 -6.41 -12.04
C GLU A 36 -4.32 -5.60 -11.06
N LEU A 37 -4.73 -5.55 -9.79
CA LEU A 37 -3.95 -4.90 -8.74
C LEU A 37 -2.54 -5.49 -8.63
N LYS A 38 -2.44 -6.82 -8.66
CA LYS A 38 -1.19 -7.55 -8.53
C LYS A 38 -0.28 -7.32 -9.74
N GLU A 39 -0.85 -7.28 -10.94
CA GLU A 39 -0.12 -6.99 -12.17
C GLU A 39 0.39 -5.55 -12.19
N TYR A 40 -0.44 -4.59 -11.81
CA TYR A 40 -0.05 -3.19 -11.72
C TYR A 40 1.14 -2.98 -10.76
N VAL A 41 1.07 -3.58 -9.57
CA VAL A 41 2.14 -3.51 -8.58
C VAL A 41 3.42 -4.15 -9.08
N ARG A 42 3.32 -5.29 -9.78
CA ARG A 42 4.48 -5.93 -10.40
C ARG A 42 5.12 -5.02 -11.44
N GLY A 43 4.31 -4.31 -12.22
CA GLY A 43 4.77 -3.27 -13.15
C GLY A 43 5.54 -2.15 -12.45
N LEU A 44 5.02 -1.62 -11.35
CA LEU A 44 5.69 -0.56 -10.57
C LEU A 44 7.11 -0.95 -10.11
N TYR A 45 7.28 -2.19 -9.64
CA TYR A 45 8.61 -2.70 -9.26
C TYR A 45 9.50 -2.94 -10.48
N ALA A 46 8.96 -3.48 -11.57
CA ALA A 46 9.72 -3.73 -12.79
C ALA A 46 10.22 -2.44 -13.47
N GLU A 47 9.42 -1.37 -13.41
CA GLU A 47 9.76 -0.05 -13.95
C GLU A 47 10.66 0.77 -13.02
N GLY A 48 10.95 0.26 -11.81
CA GLY A 48 11.74 0.98 -10.81
C GLY A 48 11.05 2.21 -10.21
N LYS A 49 9.75 2.40 -10.47
CA LYS A 49 8.95 3.51 -9.92
C LYS A 49 8.79 3.40 -8.40
N VAL A 50 8.83 2.19 -7.88
CA VAL A 50 8.83 1.91 -6.43
C VAL A 50 9.95 0.94 -6.13
N THR A 51 10.87 1.36 -5.27
CA THR A 51 11.98 0.55 -4.78
C THR A 51 11.75 0.05 -3.36
N ASP A 52 11.00 0.79 -2.55
CA ASP A 52 10.65 0.42 -1.16
C ASP A 52 9.16 0.06 -1.03
N PRO A 53 8.83 -1.17 -0.61
CA PRO A 53 7.46 -1.57 -0.30
C PRO A 53 6.79 -0.73 0.79
N GLU A 54 7.54 -0.09 1.70
CA GLU A 54 6.99 0.76 2.76
C GLU A 54 6.34 2.04 2.21
N HIS A 55 6.74 2.48 1.01
CA HIS A 55 6.12 3.61 0.31
C HIS A 55 4.81 3.27 -0.39
N LEU A 56 4.35 2.00 -0.35
CA LEU A 56 3.08 1.59 -0.92
C LEU A 56 2.04 1.26 0.16
N ARG A 57 0.83 1.78 -0.01
CA ARG A 57 -0.34 1.42 0.78
C ARG A 57 -1.37 0.72 -0.07
N PHE A 58 -1.87 -0.40 0.45
CA PHE A 58 -2.95 -1.18 -0.15
C PHE A 58 -4.21 -0.99 0.68
N ASP A 59 -5.20 -0.33 0.09
CA ASP A 59 -6.51 -0.16 0.69
C ASP A 59 -7.49 -1.16 0.05
N MET A 60 -8.30 -1.82 0.88
CA MET A 60 -9.43 -2.65 0.43
C MET A 60 -10.72 -1.99 0.91
N PHE A 61 -11.50 -1.46 -0.04
CA PHE A 61 -12.81 -0.89 0.23
C PHE A 61 -13.83 -2.00 0.09
N CYS A 62 -14.09 -2.68 1.20
CA CYS A 62 -15.14 -3.67 1.30
C CYS A 62 -16.48 -2.98 1.05
N GLY A 63 -16.98 -3.08 -0.18
CA GLY A 63 -18.29 -2.57 -0.53
C GLY A 63 -19.36 -3.33 0.27
N ARG A 64 -20.50 -2.67 0.52
CA ARG A 64 -21.63 -3.28 1.22
C ARG A 64 -22.79 -3.41 0.25
N LEU A 65 -23.36 -4.62 0.18
CA LEU A 65 -24.58 -5.00 -0.56
C LEU A 65 -24.57 -4.69 -2.07
N VAL A 66 -24.63 -3.41 -2.44
CA VAL A 66 -24.76 -2.90 -3.82
C VAL A 66 -23.42 -2.43 -4.39
N HIS A 67 -22.47 -2.08 -3.52
CA HIS A 67 -21.15 -1.65 -3.96
C HIS A 67 -20.18 -2.84 -4.01
N PRO A 68 -19.49 -3.04 -5.13
CA PRO A 68 -18.47 -4.07 -5.22
C PRO A 68 -17.27 -3.71 -4.34
N THR A 69 -16.56 -4.74 -3.87
CA THR A 69 -15.27 -4.54 -3.20
C THR A 69 -14.27 -3.98 -4.21
N SER A 70 -13.58 -2.91 -3.84
CA SER A 70 -12.51 -2.34 -4.65
C SER A 70 -11.19 -2.33 -3.88
N TYR A 71 -10.12 -2.43 -4.65
CA TYR A 71 -8.76 -2.37 -4.20
C TYR A 71 -8.13 -1.09 -4.72
N ARG A 72 -7.30 -0.45 -3.91
CA ARG A 72 -6.54 0.73 -4.30
C ARG A 72 -5.10 0.62 -3.84
N VAL A 73 -4.19 1.01 -4.72
CA VAL A 73 -2.79 1.21 -4.40
C VAL A 73 -2.53 2.71 -4.34
N SER A 74 -1.90 3.14 -3.25
CA SER A 74 -1.45 4.52 -3.05
C SER A 74 0.05 4.54 -2.79
N ILE A 75 0.72 5.61 -3.20
CA ILE A 75 2.13 5.86 -2.91
C ILE A 75 2.27 6.96 -1.87
N PHE A 76 3.27 6.84 -1.00
CA PHE A 76 3.61 7.90 -0.07
C PHE A 76 4.44 8.98 -0.78
N VAL A 77 4.00 10.22 -0.69
CA VAL A 77 4.68 11.41 -1.23
C VAL A 77 5.11 12.28 -0.06
N PRO A 78 6.42 12.39 0.23
CA PRO A 78 6.94 13.29 1.25
C PRO A 78 6.69 14.76 0.89
N GLU A 79 6.39 15.63 1.86
CA GLU A 79 6.12 17.07 1.66
C GLU A 79 7.33 17.90 1.15
N GLY A 80 8.49 17.27 0.90
CA GLY A 80 9.71 17.91 0.39
C GLY A 80 10.15 17.47 -1.00
N SER A 81 9.36 16.66 -1.72
CA SER A 81 9.74 16.10 -3.04
C SER A 81 9.28 16.95 -4.24
N ALA A 82 9.10 18.27 -4.08
CA ALA A 82 8.74 19.19 -5.16
C ALA A 82 9.96 19.66 -5.99
#